data_AF-A0AAV9Y0W6-F1
#
_entry.id   AF-A0AAV9Y0W6-F1
#
_cell.length_a   1.000
_cell.length_b   1.000
_cell.length_c   1.000
_cell.angle_alpha   90.00
_cell.angle_beta   90.00
_cell.angle_gamma   90.00
#
_symmetry.space_group_name_H-M   'P 1'
#
loop_
_entity.id
_entity.type
_entity.pdbx_description
1 polymer ?
#
loop_
_entity_poly.entity_id
_entity_poly.type
_entity_poly.pdbx_seq_one_letter_code
_entity_poly.pdbx_strand_id
1 'polypeptide(L)'
;MNYLNRKILWYVLLDLKRDDLKKKIFITKLISEADESLISQVNCDVDRSIFECDDKKLQLKELILSVFTHNRSCFSYIQGMHDIASVFLELFQSIEDDNKPIIEDIINELDRLNKIYDICELKELIPVLVKKLESAKGRAVVCFLVFEKFLLKYSTPFIYKKNGKPSNLDYVLACIGEDLFYLIKMSSPSLFKLLESTRKNSSDSRTFMFTLSWVITWFSHNISIENTNILFYLFENFINNKPIYIIFFIEEVIIQNYDKLVDFLCLHLGFGNLVNLSPNNDIYPFIHLYFQNLNFNYIEWNSIVEKSRNSFERHKDVAFRSHALWSINSGFSIQEKPVLHIFNKNYYRQAIYVLFILSGAVLAFFLISW
;
A
#
# COMPACT_ATOMS: atom_id res chain seq x y z
N MET A 1 -12.82 -4.54 -17.11
CA MET A 1 -13.77 -5.02 -16.07
C MET A 1 -14.75 -3.89 -15.75
N ASN A 2 -16.06 -4.17 -15.72
CA ASN A 2 -17.09 -3.17 -15.38
C ASN A 2 -17.08 -2.81 -13.88
N TYR A 3 -17.82 -1.78 -13.47
CA TYR A 3 -17.83 -1.29 -12.09
C TYR A 3 -18.39 -2.34 -11.13
N LEU A 4 -19.45 -3.06 -11.50
CA LEU A 4 -20.05 -4.08 -10.65
C LEU A 4 -19.07 -5.22 -10.33
N ASN A 5 -18.34 -5.73 -11.32
CA ASN A 5 -17.32 -6.75 -11.15
C ASN A 5 -16.16 -6.21 -10.28
N ARG A 6 -15.75 -4.94 -10.46
CA ARG A 6 -14.74 -4.29 -9.61
C ARG A 6 -15.19 -4.19 -8.15
N LYS A 7 -16.43 -3.77 -7.87
CA LYS A 7 -17.01 -3.71 -6.51
C LYS A 7 -16.95 -5.08 -5.83
N ILE A 8 -17.31 -6.14 -6.54
CA ILE A 8 -17.25 -7.52 -6.03
C ILE A 8 -15.79 -7.94 -5.82
N LEU A 9 -14.92 -7.68 -6.78
CA LEU A 9 -13.50 -8.03 -6.68
C LEU A 9 -12.86 -7.37 -5.46
N TRP A 10 -13.07 -6.08 -5.23
CA TRP A 10 -12.49 -5.37 -4.08
C TRP A 10 -12.99 -5.93 -2.75
N TYR A 11 -14.27 -6.29 -2.69
CA TYR A 11 -14.85 -6.94 -1.53
C TYR A 11 -14.13 -8.27 -1.21
N VAL A 12 -13.90 -9.09 -2.23
CA VAL A 12 -13.22 -10.39 -2.11
C VAL A 12 -11.73 -10.22 -1.79
N LEU A 13 -11.00 -9.34 -2.49
CA LEU A 13 -9.57 -9.13 -2.29
C LEU A 13 -9.24 -8.58 -0.90
N LEU A 14 -10.20 -7.89 -0.27
CA LEU A 14 -10.08 -7.42 1.11
C LEU A 14 -10.48 -8.47 2.16
N ASP A 15 -10.80 -9.70 1.75
CA ASP A 15 -11.18 -10.80 2.66
C ASP A 15 -12.37 -10.41 3.56
N LEU A 16 -13.40 -9.82 2.94
CA LEU A 16 -14.70 -9.61 3.55
C LEU A 16 -15.59 -10.82 3.28
N LYS A 17 -16.30 -11.24 4.32
CA LYS A 17 -17.12 -12.47 4.33
C LYS A 17 -18.59 -12.14 4.20
N ARG A 18 -19.39 -13.14 3.82
CA ARG A 18 -20.84 -13.02 3.75
C ARG A 18 -21.49 -12.49 5.04
N ASP A 19 -20.94 -12.86 6.19
CA ASP A 19 -21.45 -12.40 7.49
C ASP A 19 -21.18 -10.90 7.75
N ASP A 20 -20.18 -10.30 7.11
CA ASP A 20 -19.95 -8.86 7.19
C ASP A 20 -21.12 -8.08 6.58
N LEU A 21 -21.78 -8.60 5.53
CA LEU A 21 -22.99 -7.99 4.94
C LEU A 21 -24.22 -8.01 5.85
N LYS A 22 -24.22 -8.90 6.86
CA LYS A 22 -25.29 -9.04 7.85
C LYS A 22 -25.11 -8.07 9.02
N LYS A 23 -23.92 -7.49 9.21
CA LYS A 23 -23.65 -6.52 10.27
C LYS A 23 -24.60 -5.32 10.13
N LYS A 24 -25.25 -4.95 11.24
CA LYS A 24 -26.11 -3.78 11.30
C LYS A 24 -25.26 -2.54 11.55
N ILE A 25 -24.82 -1.90 10.46
CA ILE A 25 -24.11 -0.62 10.51
C ILE A 25 -25.13 0.50 10.35
N PHE A 26 -25.20 1.37 11.35
CA PHE A 26 -26.07 2.54 11.36
C PHE A 26 -25.22 3.79 11.09
N ILE A 27 -24.93 4.06 9.82
CA ILE A 27 -24.06 5.17 9.37
C ILE A 27 -24.48 6.50 10.00
N THR A 28 -25.78 6.83 9.97
CA THR A 28 -26.32 8.07 10.56
C THR A 28 -26.05 8.19 12.06
N LYS A 29 -26.13 7.07 12.80
CA LYS A 29 -25.80 7.04 14.23
C LYS A 29 -24.30 7.29 14.45
N LEU A 30 -23.43 6.64 13.68
CA LEU A 30 -21.98 6.85 13.77
C LEU A 30 -21.58 8.29 13.45
N ILE A 31 -22.24 8.94 12.49
CA ILE A 31 -22.02 10.36 12.19
C ILE A 31 -22.43 11.24 13.38
N SER A 32 -23.59 10.98 13.99
CA SER A 32 -24.06 11.75 15.17
C SER A 32 -23.19 11.57 16.41
N GLU A 33 -22.38 10.51 16.47
CA GLU A 33 -21.45 10.21 17.56
C GLU A 33 -20.02 10.71 17.26
N ALA A 34 -19.77 11.28 16.09
CA ALA A 34 -18.47 11.84 15.73
C ALA A 34 -18.14 13.05 16.62
N ASP A 35 -16.90 13.14 17.10
CA ASP A 35 -16.46 14.28 17.88
C ASP A 35 -16.23 15.52 16.99
N GLU A 36 -16.32 16.71 17.61
CA GLU A 36 -16.19 17.99 16.92
C GLU A 36 -14.83 18.18 16.24
N SER A 37 -13.77 17.60 16.79
CA SER A 37 -12.42 17.71 16.23
C SER A 37 -12.32 16.93 14.92
N LEU A 38 -12.81 15.69 14.90
CA LEU A 38 -12.91 14.89 13.68
C LEU A 38 -13.78 15.58 12.64
N ILE A 39 -14.97 16.08 13.02
CA ILE A 39 -15.88 16.79 12.12
C ILE A 39 -15.18 18.01 11.47
N SER A 40 -14.50 18.83 12.29
CA SER A 40 -13.79 20.01 11.80
C SER A 40 -12.70 19.65 10.79
N GLN A 41 -11.86 18.65 11.09
CA GLN A 41 -10.78 18.22 10.19
C GLN A 41 -11.32 17.67 8.87
N VAL A 42 -12.32 16.79 8.93
CA VAL A 42 -12.91 16.17 7.74
C VAL A 42 -13.59 17.22 6.86
N ASN A 43 -14.26 18.23 7.44
CA ASN A 43 -14.82 19.32 6.67
C ASN A 43 -13.75 20.09 5.89
N CYS A 44 -12.67 20.52 6.55
CA CYS A 44 -11.59 21.25 5.88
C CYS A 44 -10.97 20.48 4.71
N ASP A 45 -10.83 19.17 4.85
CA ASP A 45 -10.24 18.31 3.83
C ASP A 45 -11.20 18.01 2.68
N VAL A 46 -12.46 17.65 2.98
CA VAL A 46 -13.45 17.36 1.94
C VAL A 46 -13.82 18.61 1.14
N ASP A 47 -13.82 19.79 1.75
CA ASP A 47 -14.10 21.03 1.03
C ASP A 47 -13.05 21.30 -0.08
N ARG A 48 -11.81 20.81 0.12
CA ARG A 48 -10.68 20.86 -0.82
C ARG A 48 -10.53 19.60 -1.69
N SER A 49 -11.41 18.61 -1.53
CA SER A 49 -11.35 17.36 -2.30
C SER A 49 -11.68 17.60 -3.78
N ILE A 50 -11.42 16.58 -4.59
CA ILE A 50 -11.60 16.62 -6.04
C ILE A 50 -13.06 16.69 -6.50
N PHE A 51 -14.02 16.43 -5.62
CA PHE A 51 -15.44 16.48 -6.00
C PHE A 51 -15.93 17.92 -6.07
N GLU A 52 -16.51 18.32 -7.20
CA GLU A 52 -17.15 19.64 -7.32
C GLU A 52 -18.59 19.66 -6.78
N CYS A 53 -19.29 18.51 -6.86
CA CYS A 53 -20.69 18.39 -6.46
C CYS A 53 -20.85 18.23 -4.94
N ASP A 54 -21.71 19.07 -4.34
CA ASP A 54 -22.00 19.06 -2.90
C ASP A 54 -22.55 17.72 -2.40
N ASP A 55 -23.35 17.01 -3.20
CA ASP A 55 -23.88 15.69 -2.82
C ASP A 55 -22.76 14.66 -2.66
N LYS A 56 -21.77 14.65 -3.57
CA LYS A 56 -20.60 13.76 -3.46
C LYS A 56 -19.73 14.15 -2.26
N LYS A 57 -19.52 15.45 -2.01
CA LYS A 57 -18.81 15.94 -0.82
C LYS A 57 -19.51 15.49 0.47
N LEU A 58 -20.85 15.59 0.53
CA LEU A 58 -21.62 15.13 1.67
C LEU A 58 -21.43 13.62 1.89
N GLN A 59 -21.57 12.81 0.84
CA GLN A 59 -21.36 11.36 0.94
C GLN A 59 -19.92 11.00 1.36
N LEU A 60 -18.92 11.75 0.90
CA LEU A 60 -17.53 11.58 1.31
C LEU A 60 -17.35 11.90 2.81
N LYS A 61 -17.93 13.00 3.29
CA LYS A 61 -17.95 13.37 4.73
C LYS A 61 -18.59 12.25 5.54
N GLU A 62 -19.78 11.79 5.14
CA GLU A 62 -20.51 10.73 5.83
C GLU A 62 -19.71 9.41 5.91
N LEU A 63 -19.05 9.02 4.83
CA LEU A 63 -18.19 7.83 4.79
C LEU A 63 -17.01 7.96 5.77
N ILE A 64 -16.27 9.07 5.71
CA ILE A 64 -15.10 9.28 6.55
C ILE A 64 -15.50 9.36 8.02
N LEU A 65 -16.49 10.19 8.37
CA LEU A 65 -16.96 10.35 9.74
C LEU A 65 -17.44 9.02 10.32
N SER A 66 -18.24 8.26 9.57
CA SER A 66 -18.74 6.99 10.08
C SER A 66 -17.63 5.97 10.33
N VAL A 67 -16.66 5.81 9.42
CA VAL A 67 -15.56 4.84 9.57
C VAL A 67 -14.62 5.22 10.71
N PHE A 68 -14.22 6.49 10.82
CA PHE A 68 -13.31 6.93 11.88
C PHE A 68 -14.00 6.99 13.25
N THR A 69 -15.30 7.31 13.33
CA THR A 69 -16.04 7.18 14.60
C THR A 69 -16.15 5.72 15.03
N HIS A 70 -16.43 4.80 14.10
CA HIS A 70 -16.50 3.37 14.41
C HIS A 70 -15.18 2.81 14.94
N ASN A 71 -14.05 3.29 14.39
CA ASN A 71 -12.71 2.79 14.68
C ASN A 71 -11.87 3.72 15.56
N ARG A 72 -12.50 4.62 16.33
CA ARG A 72 -11.81 5.62 17.17
C ARG A 72 -10.79 5.05 18.17
N SER A 73 -10.92 3.77 18.53
CA SER A 73 -9.96 3.06 19.39
C SER A 73 -8.78 2.47 18.64
N CYS A 74 -8.95 2.20 17.35
CA CYS A 74 -7.94 1.59 16.49
C CYS A 74 -7.09 2.66 15.79
N PHE A 75 -7.71 3.75 15.32
CA PHE A 75 -7.02 4.78 14.58
C PHE A 75 -7.68 6.16 14.57
N SER A 76 -6.87 7.19 14.26
CA SER A 76 -7.29 8.59 14.11
C SER A 76 -7.20 9.03 12.65
N TYR A 77 -8.05 9.98 12.27
CA TYR A 77 -8.01 10.61 10.96
C TYR A 77 -6.70 11.37 10.77
N ILE A 78 -6.16 11.32 9.56
CA ILE A 78 -5.02 12.12 9.12
C ILE A 78 -5.30 12.71 7.74
N GLN A 79 -4.68 13.85 7.46
CA GLN A 79 -4.81 14.52 6.16
C GLN A 79 -4.37 13.59 5.01
N GLY A 80 -5.14 13.59 3.92
CA GLY A 80 -4.96 12.73 2.74
C GLY A 80 -5.86 11.48 2.73
N MET A 81 -6.47 11.10 3.85
CA MET A 81 -7.40 9.95 3.87
C MET A 81 -8.68 10.21 3.07
N HIS A 82 -9.06 11.47 2.87
CA HIS A 82 -10.17 11.86 1.98
C HIS A 82 -9.89 11.55 0.51
N ASP A 83 -8.63 11.60 0.06
CA ASP A 83 -8.25 11.24 -1.30
C ASP A 83 -8.45 9.74 -1.54
N ILE A 84 -8.10 8.89 -0.57
CA ILE A 84 -8.36 7.45 -0.65
C ILE A 84 -9.87 7.19 -0.62
N ALA A 85 -10.57 7.77 0.35
CA ALA A 85 -12.01 7.60 0.51
C ALA A 85 -12.78 8.00 -0.77
N SER A 86 -12.30 9.02 -1.50
CA SER A 86 -12.85 9.44 -2.79
C SER A 86 -12.81 8.32 -3.83
N VAL A 87 -11.72 7.54 -3.90
CA VAL A 87 -11.60 6.40 -4.84
C VAL A 87 -12.64 5.32 -4.50
N PHE A 88 -12.80 4.98 -3.23
CA PHE A 88 -13.81 4.00 -2.80
C PHE A 88 -15.22 4.52 -3.06
N LEU A 89 -15.49 5.79 -2.78
CA LEU A 89 -16.78 6.40 -3.02
C LEU A 89 -17.14 6.37 -4.52
N GLU A 90 -16.20 6.77 -5.38
CA GLU A 90 -16.39 6.77 -6.84
C GLU A 90 -16.69 5.37 -7.37
N LEU A 91 -15.96 4.35 -6.90
CA LEU A 91 -16.23 2.97 -7.28
C LEU A 91 -17.59 2.51 -6.78
N PHE A 92 -17.90 2.68 -5.49
CA PHE A 92 -19.05 2.02 -4.87
C PHE A 92 -20.38 2.75 -5.01
N GLN A 93 -20.39 4.08 -5.21
CA GLN A 93 -21.62 4.85 -5.38
C GLN A 93 -22.06 5.01 -6.83
N SER A 94 -21.19 4.69 -7.81
CA SER A 94 -21.56 4.72 -9.23
C SER A 94 -22.77 3.83 -9.51
N ILE A 95 -23.72 4.34 -10.29
CA ILE A 95 -24.96 3.64 -10.69
C ILE A 95 -24.80 2.95 -12.05
N GLU A 96 -23.69 3.21 -12.76
CA GLU A 96 -23.52 3.02 -14.22
C GLU A 96 -23.56 1.59 -14.78
N ASP A 97 -23.94 0.56 -14.02
CA ASP A 97 -24.02 -0.80 -14.56
C ASP A 97 -25.45 -1.36 -14.52
N ASP A 98 -26.15 -1.28 -15.66
CA ASP A 98 -27.27 -2.18 -16.01
C ASP A 98 -26.76 -3.61 -16.32
N ASN A 99 -25.45 -3.80 -16.36
CA ASN A 99 -24.82 -5.07 -16.65
C ASN A 99 -24.94 -6.01 -15.47
N LYS A 100 -25.42 -7.23 -15.73
CA LYS A 100 -25.34 -8.33 -14.77
C LYS A 100 -23.87 -8.64 -14.46
N PRO A 101 -23.55 -9.02 -13.20
CA PRO A 101 -22.20 -9.44 -12.87
C PRO A 101 -21.86 -10.67 -13.69
N ILE A 102 -20.68 -10.67 -14.31
CA ILE A 102 -20.18 -11.81 -15.06
C ILE A 102 -19.24 -12.55 -14.10
N ILE A 103 -19.73 -13.62 -13.48
CA ILE A 103 -18.98 -14.35 -12.44
C ILE A 103 -17.67 -14.88 -13.02
N GLU A 104 -17.69 -15.31 -14.28
CA GLU A 104 -16.52 -15.77 -15.01
C GLU A 104 -15.45 -14.68 -15.10
N ASP A 105 -15.79 -13.41 -15.31
CA ASP A 105 -14.82 -12.32 -15.33
C ASP A 105 -14.14 -12.14 -13.97
N ILE A 106 -14.90 -12.27 -12.88
CA ILE A 106 -14.38 -12.14 -11.52
C ILE A 106 -13.43 -13.30 -11.20
N ILE A 107 -13.83 -14.53 -11.56
CA ILE A 107 -13.00 -15.74 -11.42
C ILE A 107 -11.71 -15.60 -12.22
N ASN A 108 -11.81 -15.24 -13.51
CA ASN A 108 -10.65 -15.04 -14.39
C ASN A 108 -9.69 -13.99 -13.83
N GLU A 109 -10.22 -12.91 -13.26
CA GLU A 109 -9.41 -11.86 -12.66
C GLU A 109 -8.76 -12.31 -11.35
N LEU A 110 -9.46 -13.05 -10.48
CA LEU A 110 -8.88 -13.64 -9.26
C LEU A 110 -7.77 -14.65 -9.60
N ASP A 111 -7.97 -15.46 -10.63
CA ASP A 111 -6.97 -16.41 -11.14
C ASP A 111 -5.75 -15.68 -11.69
N ARG A 112 -5.95 -14.63 -12.50
CA ARG A 112 -4.87 -13.74 -12.99
C ARG A 112 -4.07 -13.11 -11.86
N LEU A 113 -4.73 -12.83 -10.74
CA LEU A 113 -4.14 -12.26 -9.53
C LEU A 113 -3.50 -13.30 -8.59
N ASN A 114 -3.51 -14.59 -8.97
CA ASN A 114 -3.00 -15.73 -8.18
C ASN A 114 -3.60 -15.80 -6.77
N LYS A 115 -4.89 -15.45 -6.61
CA LYS A 115 -5.57 -15.56 -5.32
C LYS A 115 -6.23 -16.91 -5.15
N ILE A 116 -6.05 -17.49 -3.98
CA ILE A 116 -6.78 -18.69 -3.56
C ILE A 116 -8.11 -18.23 -2.97
N TYR A 117 -9.21 -18.74 -3.51
CA TYR A 117 -10.56 -18.49 -3.03
C TYR A 117 -11.41 -19.76 -3.12
N ASP A 118 -12.44 -19.84 -2.28
CA ASP A 118 -13.43 -20.90 -2.37
C ASP A 118 -14.53 -20.49 -3.37
N ILE A 119 -14.58 -21.20 -4.50
CA ILE A 119 -15.59 -20.97 -5.55
C ILE A 119 -17.01 -21.15 -5.01
N CYS A 120 -17.24 -22.08 -4.09
CA CYS A 120 -18.55 -22.31 -3.48
C CYS A 120 -18.95 -21.11 -2.61
N GLU A 121 -18.05 -20.60 -1.78
CA GLU A 121 -18.29 -19.39 -0.97
C GLU A 121 -18.56 -18.18 -1.88
N LEU A 122 -17.80 -18.02 -2.95
CA LEU A 122 -17.97 -16.91 -3.89
C LEU A 122 -19.35 -16.96 -4.58
N LYS A 123 -19.80 -18.14 -5.00
CA LYS A 123 -21.14 -18.35 -5.59
C LYS A 123 -22.27 -18.01 -4.63
N GLU A 124 -22.08 -18.20 -3.33
CA GLU A 124 -23.05 -17.79 -2.31
C GLU A 124 -22.98 -16.30 -1.95
N LEU A 125 -21.78 -15.73 -1.96
CA LEU A 125 -21.53 -14.33 -1.60
C LEU A 125 -22.09 -13.36 -2.66
N ILE A 126 -21.81 -13.63 -3.94
CA ILE A 126 -22.10 -12.72 -5.05
C ILE A 126 -23.58 -12.31 -5.09
N PRO A 127 -24.58 -13.23 -5.04
CA PRO A 127 -25.99 -12.85 -5.09
C PRO A 127 -26.41 -11.94 -3.92
N VAL A 128 -25.88 -12.18 -2.72
CA VAL A 128 -26.18 -11.37 -1.53
C VAL A 128 -25.56 -9.98 -1.65
N LEU A 129 -24.32 -9.90 -2.14
CA LEU A 129 -23.62 -8.64 -2.34
C LEU A 129 -24.28 -7.80 -3.43
N VAL A 130 -24.60 -8.40 -4.58
CA VAL A 130 -25.29 -7.74 -5.71
C VAL A 130 -26.62 -7.15 -5.24
N LYS A 131 -27.46 -7.96 -4.55
CA LYS A 131 -28.72 -7.48 -3.97
C LYS A 131 -28.53 -6.30 -3.01
N LYS A 132 -27.42 -6.28 -2.26
CA LYS A 132 -27.10 -5.14 -1.38
C LYS A 132 -26.77 -3.89 -2.21
N LEU A 133 -25.98 -4.04 -3.27
CA LEU A 133 -25.52 -2.95 -4.15
C LEU A 133 -26.62 -2.32 -5.00
N GLU A 134 -27.78 -2.98 -5.17
CA GLU A 134 -28.95 -2.42 -5.87
C GLU A 134 -29.49 -1.14 -5.21
N SER A 135 -29.39 -1.03 -3.88
CA SER A 135 -29.90 0.13 -3.13
C SER A 135 -28.79 1.13 -2.76
N ALA A 136 -29.08 2.42 -2.78
CA ALA A 136 -28.11 3.46 -2.35
C ALA A 136 -27.62 3.24 -0.91
N LYS A 137 -28.53 2.90 0.02
CA LYS A 137 -28.19 2.55 1.39
C LYS A 137 -27.26 1.34 1.47
N GLY A 138 -27.52 0.31 0.66
CA GLY A 138 -26.68 -0.88 0.64
C GLY A 138 -25.29 -0.61 0.04
N ARG A 139 -25.19 0.20 -1.02
CA ARG A 139 -23.91 0.68 -1.56
C ARG A 139 -23.10 1.44 -0.53
N ALA A 140 -23.73 2.35 0.24
CA ALA A 140 -23.06 3.07 1.32
C ALA A 140 -22.50 2.13 2.40
N VAL A 141 -23.28 1.10 2.80
CA VAL A 141 -22.82 0.10 3.79
C VAL A 141 -21.68 -0.75 3.23
N VAL A 142 -21.72 -1.17 1.96
CA VAL A 142 -20.63 -1.93 1.36
C VAL A 142 -19.38 -1.06 1.24
N CYS A 143 -19.51 0.19 0.80
CA CYS A 143 -18.40 1.15 0.72
C CYS A 143 -17.74 1.35 2.09
N PHE A 144 -18.55 1.54 3.16
CA PHE A 144 -18.07 1.59 4.53
C PHE A 144 -17.21 0.37 4.87
N LEU A 145 -17.72 -0.85 4.65
CA LEU A 145 -17.04 -2.10 5.02
C LEU A 145 -15.71 -2.26 4.28
N VAL A 146 -15.71 -2.00 2.97
CA VAL A 146 -14.54 -2.14 2.11
C VAL A 146 -13.48 -1.08 2.47
N PHE A 147 -13.89 0.17 2.66
CA PHE A 147 -12.97 1.24 3.05
C PHE A 147 -12.38 1.03 4.45
N GLU A 148 -13.20 0.66 5.44
CA GLU A 148 -12.76 0.29 6.79
C GLU A 148 -11.71 -0.83 6.76
N LYS A 149 -12.01 -1.92 6.04
CA LYS A 149 -11.11 -3.08 5.93
C LYS A 149 -9.80 -2.70 5.26
N PHE A 150 -9.84 -1.82 4.25
CA PHE A 150 -8.65 -1.26 3.63
C PHE A 150 -7.80 -0.48 4.65
N LEU A 151 -8.39 0.48 5.37
CA LEU A 151 -7.65 1.29 6.36
C LEU A 151 -7.02 0.44 7.46
N LEU A 152 -7.76 -0.54 7.99
CA LEU A 152 -7.26 -1.47 9.01
C LEU A 152 -6.04 -2.28 8.54
N LYS A 153 -5.96 -2.60 7.24
CA LYS A 153 -4.89 -3.42 6.67
C LYS A 153 -3.72 -2.58 6.16
N TYR A 154 -3.99 -1.43 5.56
CA TYR A 154 -3.01 -0.70 4.75
C TYR A 154 -2.53 0.62 5.37
N SER A 155 -3.33 1.27 6.22
CA SER A 155 -3.02 2.60 6.76
C SER A 155 -2.37 2.56 8.15
N THR A 156 -2.16 1.37 8.71
CA THR A 156 -1.65 1.16 10.08
C THR A 156 -0.34 1.88 10.45
N PRO A 157 0.65 2.07 9.55
CA PRO A 157 1.85 2.84 9.88
C PRO A 157 1.60 4.31 10.22
N PHE A 158 0.54 4.90 9.66
CA PHE A 158 0.27 6.34 9.73
C PHE A 158 -0.68 6.71 10.87
N ILE A 159 -0.94 5.75 11.76
CA ILE A 159 -1.99 5.85 12.76
C ILE A 159 -1.41 6.19 14.14
N TYR A 160 -1.97 7.23 14.76
CA TYR A 160 -1.71 7.60 16.15
C TYR A 160 -2.48 6.68 17.10
N LYS A 161 -1.76 5.90 17.93
CA LYS A 161 -2.39 5.20 19.07
C LYS A 161 -2.59 6.19 20.21
N LYS A 162 -3.82 6.32 20.70
CA LYS A 162 -4.17 7.20 21.84
C LYS A 162 -3.29 7.00 23.09
N ASN A 163 -2.75 5.81 23.28
CA ASN A 163 -1.92 5.43 24.44
C ASN A 163 -0.49 4.95 24.08
N GLY A 164 -0.09 5.01 22.81
CA GLY A 164 1.26 4.63 22.37
C GLY A 164 2.09 5.88 22.10
N LYS A 165 3.43 5.81 22.24
CA LYS A 165 4.28 6.80 21.57
C LYS A 165 3.91 6.73 20.09
N PRO A 166 3.42 7.81 19.47
CA PRO A 166 3.10 7.76 18.05
C PRO A 166 4.35 7.31 17.31
N SER A 167 4.19 6.41 16.34
CA SER A 167 5.21 6.29 15.30
C SER A 167 5.32 7.67 14.68
N ASN A 168 6.38 8.40 15.03
CA ASN A 168 6.64 9.69 14.40
C ASN A 168 6.63 9.43 12.89
N LEU A 169 5.89 10.24 12.12
CA LEU A 169 5.87 10.15 10.68
C LEU A 169 7.31 10.13 10.11
N ASP A 170 8.23 10.85 10.75
CA ASP A 170 9.66 10.81 10.42
C ASP A 170 10.26 9.41 10.52
N TYR A 171 9.87 8.62 11.53
CA TYR A 171 10.33 7.24 11.71
C TYR A 171 9.78 6.33 10.61
N VAL A 172 8.48 6.45 10.31
CA VAL A 172 7.85 5.70 9.21
C VAL A 172 8.57 6.00 7.88
N LEU A 173 8.80 7.28 7.59
CA LEU A 173 9.50 7.72 6.40
C LEU A 173 10.98 7.32 6.39
N ALA A 174 11.66 7.30 7.53
CA ALA A 174 13.02 6.78 7.62
C ALA A 174 13.08 5.30 7.26
N CYS A 175 12.18 4.47 7.82
CA CYS A 175 12.14 3.04 7.47
C CYS A 175 11.83 2.82 5.99
N ILE A 176 10.87 3.55 5.43
CA ILE A 176 10.57 3.49 3.99
C ILE A 176 11.76 3.95 3.15
N GLY A 177 12.41 5.06 3.54
CA GLY A 177 13.57 5.60 2.83
C GLY A 177 14.78 4.66 2.82
N GLU A 178 15.05 3.98 3.94
CA GLU A 178 16.11 2.96 4.03
C GLU A 178 15.81 1.77 3.10
N ASP A 179 14.57 1.29 3.09
CA ASP A 179 14.15 0.18 2.24
C ASP A 179 14.16 0.59 0.74
N LEU A 180 13.76 1.82 0.41
CA LEU A 180 13.88 2.38 -0.95
C LEU A 180 15.34 2.48 -1.38
N PHE A 181 16.23 2.98 -0.53
CA PHE A 181 17.67 3.02 -0.84
C PHE A 181 18.22 1.63 -1.15
N TYR A 182 17.86 0.62 -0.35
CA TYR A 182 18.25 -0.75 -0.60
C TYR A 182 17.76 -1.22 -1.97
N LEU A 183 16.47 -1.06 -2.28
CA LEU A 183 15.89 -1.51 -3.54
C LEU A 183 16.52 -0.80 -4.75
N ILE A 184 16.64 0.53 -4.69
CA ILE A 184 17.25 1.33 -5.75
C ILE A 184 18.73 0.97 -5.94
N LYS A 185 19.48 0.67 -4.87
CA LYS A 185 20.87 0.19 -4.98
C LYS A 185 20.97 -1.12 -5.77
N MET A 186 20.04 -2.03 -5.56
CA MET A 186 20.01 -3.33 -6.22
C MET A 186 19.56 -3.22 -7.69
N SER A 187 18.61 -2.33 -7.98
CA SER A 187 18.01 -2.21 -9.32
C SER A 187 18.69 -1.17 -10.22
N SER A 188 19.20 -0.06 -9.67
CA SER A 188 19.85 1.03 -10.42
C SER A 188 21.00 1.68 -9.61
N PRO A 189 22.21 1.10 -9.65
CA PRO A 189 23.37 1.60 -8.91
C PRO A 189 23.73 3.07 -9.22
N SER A 190 23.53 3.52 -10.46
CA SER A 190 23.80 4.91 -10.87
C SER A 190 22.84 5.90 -10.23
N LEU A 191 21.54 5.58 -10.21
CA LEU A 191 20.53 6.37 -9.51
C LEU A 191 20.76 6.34 -8.00
N PHE A 192 21.11 5.18 -7.44
CA PHE A 192 21.49 5.08 -6.03
C PHE A 192 22.64 6.03 -5.69
N LYS A 193 23.71 6.07 -6.48
CA LYS A 193 24.85 6.97 -6.25
C LYS A 193 24.43 8.45 -6.29
N LEU A 194 23.51 8.80 -7.20
CA LEU A 194 22.94 10.15 -7.27
C LEU A 194 22.16 10.48 -5.99
N LEU A 195 21.24 9.62 -5.56
CA LEU A 195 20.42 9.83 -4.35
C LEU A 195 21.26 9.75 -3.07
N GLU A 196 22.27 8.88 -3.00
CA GLU A 196 23.16 8.78 -1.84
C GLU A 196 23.94 10.09 -1.61
N SER A 197 24.21 10.85 -2.68
CA SER A 197 24.88 12.14 -2.57
C SER A 197 24.04 13.18 -1.78
N THR A 198 22.71 13.05 -1.75
CA THR A 198 21.81 13.93 -0.97
C THR A 198 21.75 13.57 0.50
N ARG A 199 22.18 12.36 0.88
CA ARG A 199 22.13 11.86 2.26
C ARG A 199 23.14 12.55 3.18
N LYS A 200 24.28 13.02 2.66
CA LYS A 200 25.36 13.61 3.48
C LYS A 200 24.92 14.85 4.27
N ASN A 201 23.85 15.52 3.84
CA ASN A 201 23.34 16.73 4.46
C ASN A 201 21.99 16.54 5.19
N SER A 202 21.44 15.32 5.22
CA SER A 202 20.04 15.11 5.62
C SER A 202 19.78 13.71 6.22
N SER A 203 18.79 13.57 7.10
CA SER A 203 18.33 12.25 7.55
C SER A 203 17.71 11.49 6.38
N ASP A 204 17.75 10.15 6.39
CA ASP A 204 17.22 9.30 5.31
C ASP A 204 15.76 9.65 4.94
N SER A 205 14.96 10.00 5.96
CA SER A 205 13.58 10.48 5.78
C SER A 205 13.47 11.68 4.84
N ARG A 206 14.45 12.61 4.89
CA ARG A 206 14.46 13.82 4.06
C ARG A 206 14.66 13.49 2.60
N THR A 207 15.53 12.52 2.26
CA THR A 207 15.83 12.20 0.85
C THR A 207 14.60 11.75 0.07
N PHE A 208 13.62 11.13 0.73
CA PHE A 208 12.40 10.63 0.09
C PHE A 208 11.12 11.39 0.51
N MET A 209 11.22 12.61 1.04
CA MET A 209 10.02 13.37 1.44
C MET A 209 9.05 13.62 0.28
N PHE A 210 9.53 13.65 -0.97
CA PHE A 210 8.65 13.79 -2.14
C PHE A 210 7.68 12.59 -2.29
N THR A 211 7.99 11.44 -1.69
CA THR A 211 7.12 10.25 -1.73
C THR A 211 6.01 10.28 -0.68
N LEU A 212 6.02 11.26 0.23
CA LEU A 212 5.11 11.30 1.38
C LEU A 212 3.63 11.20 0.97
N SER A 213 3.21 12.02 0.00
CA SER A 213 1.85 11.98 -0.52
C SER A 213 1.53 10.65 -1.21
N TRP A 214 2.50 10.05 -1.91
CA TRP A 214 2.33 8.79 -2.62
C TRP A 214 2.04 7.65 -1.66
N VAL A 215 2.76 7.59 -0.54
CA VAL A 215 2.56 6.53 0.47
C VAL A 215 1.28 6.77 1.26
N ILE A 216 1.05 7.99 1.77
CA ILE A 216 -0.10 8.27 2.64
C ILE A 216 -1.41 8.11 1.88
N THR A 217 -1.46 8.55 0.62
CA THR A 217 -2.69 8.54 -0.19
C THR A 217 -2.75 7.38 -1.16
N TRP A 218 -1.75 6.49 -1.19
CA TRP A 218 -1.68 5.40 -2.17
C TRP A 218 -1.80 5.92 -3.61
N PHE A 219 -1.10 7.02 -3.90
CA PHE A 219 -1.13 7.79 -5.15
C PHE A 219 -2.46 8.47 -5.50
N SER A 220 -3.53 8.34 -4.71
CA SER A 220 -4.83 8.92 -5.05
C SER A 220 -4.84 10.44 -5.04
N HIS A 221 -3.92 11.08 -4.31
CA HIS A 221 -3.72 12.53 -4.37
C HIS A 221 -3.06 13.00 -5.68
N ASN A 222 -2.28 12.13 -6.33
CA ASN A 222 -1.40 12.50 -7.43
C ASN A 222 -1.96 12.14 -8.81
N ILE A 223 -2.94 11.24 -8.86
CA ILE A 223 -3.58 10.80 -10.10
C ILE A 223 -4.99 11.42 -10.13
N SER A 224 -5.30 12.14 -11.20
CA SER A 224 -6.62 12.77 -11.38
C SER A 224 -7.75 11.73 -11.29
N ILE A 225 -8.86 12.11 -10.66
CA ILE A 225 -10.08 11.27 -10.64
C ILE A 225 -10.63 11.04 -12.04
N GLU A 226 -10.34 11.92 -13.01
CA GLU A 226 -10.72 11.71 -14.42
C GLU A 226 -10.10 10.41 -14.99
N ASN A 227 -8.98 9.97 -14.40
CA ASN A 227 -8.32 8.71 -14.69
C ASN A 227 -8.76 7.59 -13.73
N THR A 228 -10.05 7.54 -13.36
CA THR A 228 -10.63 6.53 -12.43
C THR A 228 -10.21 5.10 -12.77
N ASN A 229 -10.16 4.74 -14.05
CA ASN A 229 -9.78 3.39 -14.47
C ASN A 229 -8.34 3.02 -14.09
N ILE A 230 -7.41 3.98 -14.16
CA ILE A 230 -6.02 3.80 -13.71
C ILE A 230 -5.99 3.68 -12.19
N LEU A 231 -6.67 4.57 -11.48
CA LEU A 231 -6.77 4.50 -10.02
C LEU A 231 -7.32 3.15 -9.55
N PHE A 232 -8.41 2.67 -10.13
CA PHE A 232 -8.98 1.38 -9.77
C PHE A 232 -8.02 0.23 -10.08
N TYR A 233 -7.34 0.26 -11.23
CA TYR A 233 -6.32 -0.72 -11.57
C TYR A 233 -5.16 -0.73 -10.55
N LEU A 234 -4.68 0.44 -10.12
CA LEU A 234 -3.62 0.52 -9.11
C LEU A 234 -4.09 0.02 -7.74
N PHE A 235 -5.31 0.38 -7.32
CA PHE A 235 -5.87 -0.11 -6.06
C PHE A 235 -6.12 -1.62 -6.08
N GLU A 236 -6.57 -2.21 -7.19
CA GLU A 236 -6.65 -3.67 -7.35
C GLU A 236 -5.30 -4.32 -7.10
N ASN A 237 -4.24 -3.73 -7.65
CA ASN A 237 -2.86 -4.19 -7.41
C ASN A 237 -2.43 -4.04 -5.95
N PHE A 238 -2.72 -2.91 -5.31
CA PHE A 238 -2.35 -2.68 -3.91
C PHE A 238 -3.10 -3.60 -2.96
N ILE A 239 -4.40 -3.78 -3.17
CA ILE A 239 -5.26 -4.65 -2.36
C ILE A 239 -4.87 -6.13 -2.56
N ASN A 240 -4.49 -6.52 -3.78
CA ASN A 240 -4.07 -7.88 -4.06
C ASN A 240 -2.76 -8.27 -3.35
N ASN A 241 -1.90 -7.29 -3.06
CA ASN A 241 -0.59 -7.52 -2.47
C ASN A 241 -0.54 -7.19 -0.96
N LYS A 242 0.58 -7.54 -0.31
CA LYS A 242 0.86 -7.11 1.06
C LYS A 242 1.07 -5.59 1.08
N PRO A 243 0.73 -4.87 2.18
CA PRO A 243 0.87 -3.41 2.22
C PRO A 243 2.26 -2.88 1.87
N ILE A 244 3.31 -3.61 2.25
CA ILE A 244 4.72 -3.30 1.92
C ILE A 244 4.98 -3.16 0.41
N TYR A 245 4.13 -3.73 -0.44
CA TYR A 245 4.24 -3.66 -1.91
C TYR A 245 4.27 -2.23 -2.45
N ILE A 246 3.68 -1.26 -1.75
CA ILE A 246 3.71 0.16 -2.14
C ILE A 246 5.14 0.69 -2.31
N ILE A 247 6.10 0.16 -1.54
CA ILE A 247 7.50 0.60 -1.60
C ILE A 247 8.16 0.16 -2.91
N PHE A 248 7.89 -1.06 -3.36
CA PHE A 248 8.36 -1.60 -4.64
C PHE A 248 7.73 -0.86 -5.82
N PHE A 249 6.47 -0.45 -5.65
CA PHE A 249 5.80 0.38 -6.63
C PHE A 249 6.46 1.77 -6.74
N ILE A 250 6.76 2.40 -5.62
CA ILE A 250 7.46 3.70 -5.56
C ILE A 250 8.88 3.60 -6.13
N GLU A 251 9.63 2.54 -5.79
CA GLU A 251 10.95 2.24 -6.37
C GLU A 251 10.89 2.28 -7.89
N GLU A 252 9.94 1.54 -8.48
CA GLU A 252 9.82 1.42 -9.92
C GLU A 252 9.41 2.76 -10.57
N VAL A 253 8.55 3.55 -9.93
CA VAL A 253 8.23 4.94 -10.38
C VAL A 253 9.49 5.80 -10.41
N ILE A 254 10.35 5.72 -9.39
CA ILE A 254 11.59 6.49 -9.32
C ILE A 254 12.58 6.03 -10.41
N ILE A 255 12.75 4.72 -10.60
CA ILE A 255 13.67 4.15 -11.59
C ILE A 255 13.27 4.51 -13.02
N GLN A 256 12.00 4.37 -13.39
CA GLN A 256 11.55 4.67 -14.76
C GLN A 256 11.64 6.14 -15.14
N ASN A 257 11.76 7.03 -14.15
CA ASN A 257 11.93 8.47 -14.38
C ASN A 257 13.38 8.92 -14.21
N TYR A 258 14.34 8.00 -14.09
CA TYR A 258 15.75 8.36 -13.88
C TYR A 258 16.33 9.20 -15.02
N ASP A 259 16.15 8.80 -16.28
CA ASP A 259 16.73 9.53 -17.43
C ASP A 259 16.14 10.94 -17.53
N LYS A 260 14.82 11.07 -17.37
CA LYS A 260 14.12 12.36 -17.36
C LYS A 260 14.54 13.24 -16.17
N LEU A 261 14.81 12.64 -15.02
CA LEU A 261 15.38 13.35 -13.87
C LEU A 261 16.79 13.87 -14.20
N VAL A 262 17.64 13.06 -14.83
CA VAL A 262 19.00 13.48 -15.24
C VAL A 262 18.91 14.64 -16.23
N ASP A 263 18.04 14.56 -17.23
CA ASP A 263 17.81 15.65 -18.19
C ASP A 263 17.34 16.94 -17.48
N PHE A 264 16.39 16.81 -16.55
CA PHE A 264 15.92 17.93 -15.73
C PHE A 264 17.05 18.56 -14.93
N LEU A 265 17.88 17.76 -14.27
CA LEU A 265 19.02 18.25 -13.51
C LEU A 265 20.06 18.91 -14.42
N CYS A 266 20.34 18.35 -15.60
CA CYS A 266 21.27 18.91 -16.58
C CYS A 266 20.82 20.29 -17.04
N LEU A 267 19.52 20.47 -17.27
CA LEU A 267 18.92 21.73 -17.68
C LEU A 267 19.07 22.82 -16.59
N HIS A 268 18.89 22.46 -15.32
CA HIS A 268 18.87 23.44 -14.22
C HIS A 268 20.22 23.70 -13.58
N LEU A 269 21.11 22.71 -13.56
CA LEU A 269 22.42 22.80 -12.89
C LEU A 269 23.58 22.94 -13.89
N GLY A 270 23.37 22.59 -15.16
CA GLY A 270 24.43 22.45 -16.16
C GLY A 270 25.22 21.15 -16.01
N PHE A 271 25.60 20.55 -17.13
CA PHE A 271 26.27 19.23 -17.18
C PHE A 271 27.56 19.17 -16.34
N GLY A 272 28.38 20.23 -16.37
CA GLY A 272 29.64 20.28 -15.62
C GLY A 272 29.47 20.17 -14.10
N ASN A 273 28.38 20.70 -13.55
CA ASN A 273 28.09 20.65 -12.11
C ASN A 273 27.56 19.28 -11.66
N LEU A 274 26.95 18.51 -12.57
CA LEU A 274 26.50 17.14 -12.29
C LEU A 274 27.63 16.11 -12.36
N VAL A 275 28.58 16.29 -13.26
CA VAL A 275 29.76 15.42 -13.32
C VAL A 275 30.65 15.65 -12.09
N ASN A 276 30.75 16.91 -11.64
CA ASN A 276 31.52 17.32 -10.48
C ASN A 276 30.59 17.65 -9.31
N LEU A 277 29.76 16.70 -8.86
CA LEU A 277 28.97 16.83 -7.64
C LEU A 277 29.90 17.06 -6.44
N SER A 278 30.25 18.32 -6.22
CA SER A 278 30.96 18.80 -5.05
C SER A 278 30.10 18.51 -3.83
N PRO A 279 30.70 18.14 -2.68
CA PRO A 279 29.98 17.98 -1.42
C PRO A 279 29.11 19.19 -1.03
N ASN A 280 29.38 20.36 -1.60
CA ASN A 280 28.68 21.61 -1.33
C ASN A 280 27.45 21.86 -2.23
N ASN A 281 27.27 21.11 -3.32
CA ASN A 281 26.13 21.29 -4.22
C ASN A 281 24.95 20.45 -3.74
N ASP A 282 24.02 21.08 -3.04
CA ASP A 282 22.78 20.41 -2.62
C ASP A 282 21.82 20.26 -3.80
N ILE A 283 21.77 19.06 -4.38
CA ILE A 283 20.87 18.72 -5.49
C ILE A 283 19.49 18.25 -5.02
N TYR A 284 19.30 18.05 -3.71
CA TYR A 284 18.05 17.52 -3.18
C TYR A 284 16.82 18.39 -3.52
N PRO A 285 16.86 19.74 -3.41
CA PRO A 285 15.72 20.56 -3.78
C PRO A 285 15.23 20.35 -5.22
N PHE A 286 16.14 20.08 -6.15
CA PHE A 286 15.82 19.82 -7.56
C PHE A 286 15.20 18.44 -7.76
N ILE A 287 15.74 17.41 -7.09
CA ILE A 287 15.16 16.05 -7.10
C ILE A 287 13.75 16.08 -6.50
N HIS A 288 13.60 16.76 -5.35
CA HIS A 288 12.31 16.93 -4.69
C HIS A 288 11.31 17.63 -5.61
N LEU A 289 11.70 18.76 -6.20
CA LEU A 289 10.86 19.53 -7.10
C LEU A 289 10.44 18.71 -8.32
N TYR A 290 11.35 17.96 -8.92
CA TYR A 290 11.06 17.09 -10.06
C TYR A 290 9.99 16.06 -9.72
N PHE A 291 10.18 15.28 -8.65
CA PHE A 291 9.23 14.24 -8.29
C PHE A 291 7.91 14.77 -7.75
N GLN A 292 7.92 15.90 -7.03
CA GLN A 292 6.70 16.54 -6.55
C GLN A 292 5.80 17.00 -7.71
N ASN A 293 6.40 17.38 -8.85
CA ASN A 293 5.70 17.82 -10.05
C ASN A 293 5.69 16.75 -11.15
N LEU A 294 5.92 15.48 -10.80
CA LEU A 294 5.90 14.39 -11.76
C LEU A 294 4.51 14.30 -12.40
N ASN A 295 4.45 14.34 -13.73
CA ASN A 295 3.19 14.21 -14.45
C ASN A 295 2.80 12.73 -14.58
N PHE A 296 1.92 12.29 -13.70
CA PHE A 296 1.40 10.94 -13.61
C PHE A 296 0.56 10.48 -14.81
N ASN A 297 0.11 11.40 -15.67
CA ASN A 297 -0.64 11.05 -16.88
C ASN A 297 0.24 10.40 -17.97
N TYR A 298 1.56 10.59 -17.90
CA TYR A 298 2.50 10.05 -18.89
C TYR A 298 3.28 8.82 -18.38
N ILE A 299 2.84 8.22 -17.26
CA ILE A 299 3.45 7.02 -16.72
C ILE A 299 2.86 5.78 -17.38
N GLU A 300 3.72 4.86 -17.80
CA GLU A 300 3.33 3.55 -18.33
C GLU A 300 2.94 2.62 -17.18
N TRP A 301 1.73 2.80 -16.63
CA TRP A 301 1.29 2.11 -15.42
C TRP A 301 1.35 0.58 -15.47
N ASN A 302 1.09 -0.02 -16.63
CA ASN A 302 1.21 -1.48 -16.80
C ASN A 302 2.67 -1.94 -16.59
N SER A 303 3.64 -1.22 -17.16
CA SER A 303 5.08 -1.48 -17.02
C SER A 303 5.52 -1.32 -15.56
N ILE A 304 5.08 -0.25 -14.89
CA ILE A 304 5.35 -0.02 -13.47
C ILE A 304 4.81 -1.18 -12.61
N VAL A 305 3.54 -1.56 -12.81
CA VAL A 305 2.91 -2.65 -12.05
C VAL A 305 3.64 -3.97 -12.27
N GLU A 306 3.94 -4.32 -13.52
CA GLU A 306 4.63 -5.58 -13.83
C GLU A 306 6.02 -5.64 -13.20
N LYS A 307 6.84 -4.59 -13.37
CA LYS A 307 8.20 -4.58 -12.85
C LYS A 307 8.24 -4.47 -11.33
N SER A 308 7.34 -3.72 -10.71
CA SER A 308 7.25 -3.67 -9.24
C SER A 308 6.80 -5.01 -8.65
N ARG A 309 5.90 -5.76 -9.28
CA ARG A 309 5.59 -7.16 -8.90
C ARG A 309 6.81 -8.06 -9.01
N ASN A 310 7.57 -7.96 -10.10
CA ASN A 310 8.81 -8.72 -10.26
C ASN A 310 9.87 -8.34 -9.22
N SER A 311 9.99 -7.06 -8.87
CA SER A 311 10.84 -6.57 -7.79
C SER A 311 10.40 -7.13 -6.43
N PHE A 312 9.09 -7.12 -6.15
CA PHE A 312 8.51 -7.66 -4.93
C PHE A 312 8.79 -9.17 -4.77
N GLU A 313 8.53 -9.96 -5.80
CA GLU A 313 8.76 -11.41 -5.77
C GLU A 313 10.24 -11.78 -5.60
N ARG A 314 11.16 -11.02 -6.22
CA ARG A 314 12.62 -11.22 -6.05
C ARG A 314 13.10 -10.97 -4.63
N HIS A 315 12.44 -10.08 -3.89
CA HIS A 315 12.87 -9.65 -2.56
C HIS A 315 11.91 -10.08 -1.44
N LYS A 316 10.99 -11.01 -1.69
CA LYS A 316 9.99 -11.42 -0.68
C LYS A 316 10.57 -12.03 0.60
N ASP A 317 11.81 -12.52 0.53
CA ASP A 317 12.55 -13.10 1.66
C ASP A 317 13.45 -12.07 2.38
N VAL A 318 13.50 -10.82 1.90
CA VAL A 318 14.28 -9.74 2.53
C VAL A 318 13.50 -9.15 3.69
N ALA A 319 14.15 -9.04 4.84
CA ALA A 319 13.58 -8.42 6.04
C ALA A 319 13.65 -6.88 5.93
N PHE A 320 12.64 -6.28 5.32
CA PHE A 320 12.48 -4.83 5.25
C PHE A 320 12.11 -4.23 6.60
N ARG A 321 12.70 -3.08 6.93
CA ARG A 321 12.44 -2.40 8.21
C ARG A 321 10.99 -1.93 8.29
N SER A 322 10.47 -1.41 7.19
CA SER A 322 9.11 -0.93 7.10
C SER A 322 8.06 -2.05 7.20
N HIS A 323 8.39 -3.32 6.92
CA HIS A 323 7.44 -4.44 7.07
C HIS A 323 6.86 -4.54 8.50
N ALA A 324 7.68 -4.22 9.51
CA ALA A 324 7.23 -4.20 10.90
C ALA A 324 6.12 -3.17 11.15
N LEU A 325 6.09 -2.06 10.40
CA LEU A 325 5.12 -0.98 10.56
C LEU A 325 3.68 -1.44 10.31
N TRP A 326 3.47 -2.32 9.34
CA TRP A 326 2.14 -2.88 9.03
C TRP A 326 1.76 -4.08 9.90
N SER A 327 2.72 -4.69 10.61
CA SER A 327 2.50 -5.90 11.40
C SER A 327 1.97 -5.61 12.81
N ILE A 328 2.24 -4.42 13.36
CA ILE A 328 1.99 -4.02 14.77
C ILE A 328 0.51 -4.07 15.20
N ASN A 329 -0.45 -4.03 14.27
CA ASN A 329 -1.88 -3.91 14.58
C ASN A 329 -2.73 -5.12 14.20
N SER A 330 -2.15 -6.18 13.66
CA SER A 330 -2.91 -7.35 13.20
C SER A 330 -3.56 -8.16 14.34
N GLY A 331 -3.38 -7.80 15.62
CA GLY A 331 -3.89 -8.58 16.76
C GLY A 331 -3.24 -9.96 16.89
N PHE A 332 -2.40 -10.35 15.93
CA PHE A 332 -1.42 -11.40 16.10
C PHE A 332 -0.42 -10.90 17.13
N SER A 333 -0.49 -11.46 18.33
CA SER A 333 0.70 -11.54 19.15
C SER A 333 1.79 -12.11 18.26
N ILE A 334 2.81 -11.32 17.99
CA ILE A 334 4.06 -11.81 17.45
C ILE A 334 4.63 -12.72 18.56
N GLN A 335 4.13 -13.95 18.63
CA GLN A 335 4.96 -15.11 18.92
C GLN A 335 5.73 -15.46 17.64
N GLU A 336 6.23 -14.48 16.90
CA GLU A 336 7.49 -14.71 16.22
C GLU A 336 8.51 -14.75 17.36
N LYS A 337 8.81 -15.99 17.78
CA LYS A 337 10.18 -16.30 18.22
C LYS A 337 11.08 -15.50 17.28
N PRO A 338 12.05 -14.74 17.81
CA PRO A 338 12.94 -13.93 16.97
C PRO A 338 13.34 -14.80 15.81
N VAL A 339 12.97 -14.34 14.62
CA VAL A 339 13.24 -15.05 13.38
C VAL A 339 14.75 -15.04 13.22
N LEU A 340 15.39 -16.01 13.86
CA LEU A 340 16.63 -16.64 13.47
C LEU A 340 16.34 -17.43 12.18
N HIS A 341 15.80 -16.77 11.14
CA HIS A 341 15.92 -17.28 9.77
C HIS A 341 17.28 -16.88 9.22
N ILE A 342 18.30 -17.50 9.80
CA ILE A 342 19.46 -17.97 9.04
C ILE A 342 19.59 -19.47 9.33
N PHE A 343 18.57 -20.26 9.04
CA PHE A 343 18.75 -21.68 8.74
C PHE A 343 17.80 -22.07 7.64
N ASN A 344 18.27 -21.85 6.41
CA ASN A 344 17.68 -22.38 5.19
C ASN A 344 17.47 -23.91 5.38
N LYS A 345 16.33 -24.44 4.93
CA LYS A 345 15.96 -25.87 5.08
C LYS A 345 17.05 -26.82 4.53
N ASN A 346 17.84 -26.33 3.56
CA ASN A 346 19.02 -27.02 3.04
C ASN A 346 20.18 -27.12 4.04
N TYR A 347 20.39 -26.11 4.90
CA TYR A 347 21.37 -26.18 5.98
C TYR A 347 20.98 -27.17 7.06
N TYR A 348 19.69 -27.35 7.35
CA TYR A 348 19.26 -28.36 8.33
C TYR A 348 19.55 -29.78 7.82
N ARG A 349 19.28 -30.04 6.53
CA ARG A 349 19.69 -31.29 5.88
C ARG A 349 21.20 -31.46 5.89
N GLN A 350 21.97 -30.43 5.52
CA GLN A 350 23.44 -30.49 5.53
C GLN A 350 24.02 -30.71 6.93
N ALA A 351 23.46 -30.05 7.96
CA ALA A 351 23.88 -30.23 9.35
C ALA A 351 23.58 -31.65 9.85
N ILE A 352 22.41 -32.21 9.50
CA ILE A 352 22.09 -33.61 9.79
C ILE A 352 23.08 -34.55 9.09
N TYR A 353 23.42 -34.30 7.83
CA TYR A 353 24.42 -35.10 7.10
C TYR A 353 25.82 -35.02 7.75
N VAL A 354 26.26 -33.83 8.15
CA VAL A 354 27.55 -33.63 8.83
C VAL A 354 27.58 -34.34 10.18
N LEU A 355 26.49 -34.25 10.95
CA LEU A 355 26.35 -34.98 12.22
C LEU A 355 26.38 -36.50 12.01
N PHE A 356 25.76 -37.01 10.94
CA PHE A 356 25.79 -38.43 10.58
C PHE A 356 27.19 -38.90 10.16
N ILE A 357 27.93 -38.08 9.43
CA ILE A 357 29.31 -38.39 9.03
C ILE A 357 30.22 -38.39 10.26
N LEU A 358 30.09 -37.39 11.13
CA LEU A 358 30.88 -37.31 12.36
C LEU A 358 30.58 -38.47 13.32
N SER A 359 29.31 -38.83 13.50
CA SER A 359 28.96 -39.98 14.34
C SER A 359 29.47 -41.29 13.76
N GLY A 360 29.41 -41.48 12.44
CA GLY A 360 30.01 -42.62 11.75
C GLY A 360 31.53 -42.69 11.92
N ALA A 361 32.23 -41.56 11.79
CA ALA A 361 33.69 -41.49 11.97
C ALA A 361 34.11 -41.80 13.41
N VAL A 362 33.37 -41.30 14.40
CA VAL A 362 33.60 -41.63 15.82
C VAL A 362 33.39 -43.13 16.06
N LEU A 363 32.33 -43.72 15.53
CA LEU A 363 32.07 -45.15 15.68
C LEU A 363 33.17 -46.01 15.04
N ALA A 364 33.62 -45.64 13.85
CA ALA A 364 34.72 -46.32 13.16
C ALA A 364 36.05 -46.22 13.93
N PHE A 365 36.33 -45.05 14.52
CA PHE A 365 37.51 -44.87 15.36
C PHE A 365 37.51 -45.79 16.59
N PHE A 366 36.36 -45.95 17.25
CA PHE A 366 36.22 -46.89 18.38
C PHE A 366 36.36 -48.36 17.95
N LEU A 367 35.88 -48.73 16.77
CA LEU A 367 36.01 -50.10 16.24
C LEU A 367 37.42 -50.48 15.81
N ILE A 368 38.25 -49.50 15.41
CA ILE A 368 39.65 -49.74 15.03
C ILE A 368 40.57 -49.74 16.27
N SER A 369 40.15 -49.10 17.36
CA SER A 369 40.93 -48.96 18.60
C SER A 369 40.67 -50.10 19.61
N TRP A 370 39.87 -51.10 19.25
CA TRP A 370 39.64 -52.35 19.96
C TRP A 370 40.22 -53.50 19.14
#